data_AF-A0A926CVK8-F1
#
_entry.id   AF-A0A926CVK8-F1
#
_cell.length_a   1.000
_cell.length_b   1.000
_cell.length_c   1.000
_cell.angle_alpha   90.00
_cell.angle_beta   90.00
_cell.angle_gamma   90.00
#
_symmetry.space_group_name_H-M   'P 1'
#
loop_
_entity.id
_entity.type
_entity.pdbx_description
1 polymer ?
#
loop_
_entity_poly.entity_id
_entity_poly.type
_entity_poly.pdbx_seq_one_letter_code
_entity_poly.pdbx_strand_id
1 'polypeptide(L)'
;MKYRIHWQVNIVAVAIIMICSCNTESDNTINNKDSLNTGQISASGRNENKKTDLENYPERPRLAIQEMIVKYGAPVEVSSESVVWHNAGPYKRIMVTKKEVPHDFPLPHMDFLEHTVSYNVPTDKVDDLVAFDASMTVNKTAGEMSARCDLEGH
;
A
#
# COMPACT_ATOMS: atom_id res chain seq x y z
N MET A 1 13.82 50.43 13.80
CA MET A 1 14.68 49.35 13.25
C MET A 1 13.92 48.67 12.12
N LYS A 2 14.36 48.86 10.87
CA LYS A 2 13.78 48.22 9.67
C LYS A 2 14.81 47.24 9.12
N TYR A 3 14.56 45.94 9.23
CA TYR A 3 15.42 44.90 8.67
C TYR A 3 15.00 44.62 7.21
N ARG A 4 15.89 44.92 6.27
CA ARG A 4 15.83 44.50 4.87
C ARG A 4 16.64 43.22 4.74
N ILE A 5 16.01 42.11 4.34
CA ILE A 5 16.69 40.87 3.98
C ILE A 5 16.38 40.60 2.50
N HIS A 6 17.42 40.61 1.68
CA HIS A 6 17.39 40.29 0.26
C HIS A 6 17.22 38.78 0.08
N TRP A 7 16.19 38.34 -0.65
CA TRP A 7 16.07 36.99 -1.19
C TRP A 7 16.78 36.95 -2.54
N GLN A 8 17.88 36.18 -2.65
CA GLN A 8 18.46 35.83 -3.95
C GLN A 8 17.76 34.58 -4.48
N VAL A 9 17.11 34.73 -5.63
CA VAL A 9 16.47 33.66 -6.39
C VAL A 9 17.56 32.92 -7.17
N ASN A 10 17.81 31.64 -6.86
CA ASN A 10 18.63 30.77 -7.68
C ASN A 10 17.74 29.98 -8.63
N ILE A 11 17.72 30.37 -9.90
CA ILE A 11 17.13 29.62 -11.00
C ILE A 11 18.22 28.68 -11.53
N VAL A 12 18.06 27.37 -11.35
CA VAL A 12 18.86 26.38 -12.07
C VAL A 12 17.95 25.70 -13.09
N ALA A 13 18.15 26.07 -14.36
CA ALA A 13 17.53 25.41 -15.50
C ALA A 13 18.39 24.20 -15.88
N VAL A 14 17.82 22.99 -15.81
CA VAL A 14 18.45 21.77 -16.33
C VAL A 14 17.80 21.46 -17.68
N ALA A 15 18.54 21.68 -18.76
CA ALA A 15 18.17 21.25 -20.11
C ALA A 15 18.65 19.81 -20.32
N ILE A 16 17.73 18.87 -20.53
CA ILE A 16 18.04 17.50 -20.93
C ILE A 16 17.91 17.43 -22.45
N ILE A 17 19.06 17.19 -23.11
CA ILE A 17 19.16 17.00 -24.56
C ILE A 17 18.75 15.56 -24.89
N MET A 18 17.76 15.45 -25.78
CA MET A 18 17.21 14.24 -26.37
C MET A 18 18.14 13.76 -27.51
N ILE A 19 18.60 12.52 -27.44
CA ILE A 19 19.27 11.86 -28.56
C ILE A 19 18.51 10.56 -28.85
N CYS A 20 17.69 10.61 -29.91
CA CYS A 20 17.20 9.42 -30.60
C CYS A 20 18.36 8.85 -31.42
N SER A 21 18.70 7.58 -31.20
CA SER A 21 19.48 6.79 -32.14
C SER A 21 18.57 5.69 -32.68
N CYS A 22 18.06 5.89 -33.89
CA CYS A 22 17.58 4.82 -34.76
C CYS A 22 18.78 4.36 -35.60
N ASN A 23 19.12 3.07 -35.57
CA ASN A 23 20.04 2.47 -36.55
C ASN A 23 19.35 1.30 -37.27
N THR A 24 19.06 1.59 -38.54
CA THR A 24 19.09 0.83 -39.79
C THR A 24 19.09 -0.71 -39.80
N GLU A 25 18.19 -1.22 -40.64
CA GLU A 25 18.02 -2.60 -41.14
C GLU A 25 19.26 -3.20 -41.82
N SER A 26 19.42 -4.53 -41.73
CA SER A 26 19.68 -5.34 -42.92
C SER A 26 19.11 -6.76 -42.75
N ASP A 27 18.27 -7.15 -43.70
CA ASP A 27 17.74 -8.49 -43.90
C ASP A 27 18.84 -9.47 -44.35
N ASN A 28 18.83 -10.71 -43.84
CA ASN A 28 19.17 -11.88 -44.66
C ASN A 28 18.71 -13.22 -44.05
N THR A 29 17.65 -13.75 -44.66
CA THR A 29 17.40 -15.14 -45.10
C THR A 29 17.69 -16.35 -44.19
N ILE A 30 16.62 -17.12 -43.99
CA ILE A 30 16.46 -18.42 -43.33
C ILE A 30 17.40 -19.51 -43.87
N ASN A 31 17.97 -20.35 -42.99
CA ASN A 31 18.15 -21.78 -43.24
C ASN A 31 18.19 -22.62 -41.94
N ASN A 32 17.50 -23.74 -42.03
CA ASN A 32 17.09 -24.70 -41.01
C ASN A 32 18.20 -25.75 -40.77
N LYS A 33 18.45 -26.16 -39.51
CA LYS A 33 18.51 -27.58 -39.06
C LYS A 33 19.30 -27.81 -37.74
N ASP A 34 18.74 -28.73 -36.96
CA ASP A 34 19.37 -29.69 -36.04
C ASP A 34 19.58 -29.38 -34.54
N SER A 35 18.82 -30.17 -33.76
CA SER A 35 19.23 -30.95 -32.57
C SER A 35 19.45 -30.27 -31.20
N LEU A 36 18.50 -30.61 -30.30
CA LEU A 36 18.60 -30.93 -28.87
C LEU A 36 20.01 -30.91 -28.23
N ASN A 37 20.21 -30.16 -27.14
CA ASN A 37 20.20 -30.69 -25.76
C ASN A 37 20.66 -29.64 -24.70
N THR A 38 20.08 -29.76 -23.51
CA THR A 38 20.60 -29.39 -22.18
C THR A 38 20.76 -27.92 -21.78
N GLY A 39 19.86 -27.50 -20.89
CA GLY A 39 20.24 -26.95 -19.59
C GLY A 39 20.47 -25.44 -19.49
N GLN A 40 19.40 -24.68 -19.26
CA GLN A 40 19.48 -23.44 -18.49
C GLN A 40 18.22 -23.27 -17.62
N ILE A 41 18.37 -23.61 -16.33
CA ILE A 41 17.51 -23.08 -15.27
C ILE A 41 17.90 -21.61 -15.16
N SER A 42 17.08 -20.74 -15.74
CA SER A 42 17.23 -19.28 -15.62
C SER A 42 15.98 -18.75 -14.94
N ALA A 43 16.11 -18.50 -13.64
CA ALA A 43 15.18 -17.73 -12.85
C ALA A 43 15.10 -16.31 -13.42
N SER A 44 14.07 -16.03 -14.22
CA SER A 44 13.62 -14.67 -14.53
C SER A 44 12.28 -14.76 -15.24
N GLY A 45 11.21 -14.65 -14.46
CA GLY A 45 9.84 -14.79 -14.96
C GLY A 45 8.84 -14.28 -13.95
N ARG A 46 9.08 -13.08 -13.41
CA ARG A 46 8.08 -12.35 -12.62
C ARG A 46 8.38 -10.86 -12.64
N ASN A 47 8.15 -10.22 -13.77
CA ASN A 47 7.87 -8.78 -13.86
C ASN A 47 7.07 -8.52 -15.13
N GLU A 48 5.93 -9.18 -15.23
CA GLU A 48 4.88 -8.80 -16.16
C GLU A 48 3.70 -8.33 -15.32
N ASN A 49 3.56 -7.01 -15.24
CA ASN A 49 2.33 -6.26 -14.96
C ASN A 49 1.26 -7.01 -14.16
N LYS A 50 1.40 -7.11 -12.84
CA LYS A 50 0.23 -7.26 -11.96
C LYS A 50 -0.49 -5.90 -12.03
N LYS A 51 -1.24 -5.63 -13.09
CA LYS A 51 -2.26 -4.57 -13.12
C LYS A 51 -3.32 -5.08 -12.15
N THR A 52 -3.20 -4.59 -10.92
CA THR A 52 -3.46 -5.32 -9.68
C THR A 52 -4.95 -5.52 -9.41
N ASP A 53 -5.27 -6.52 -8.59
CA ASP A 53 -6.60 -6.77 -7.99
C ASP A 53 -7.28 -5.51 -7.37
N LEU A 54 -6.55 -4.40 -7.25
CA LEU A 54 -6.96 -3.11 -6.70
C LEU A 54 -7.99 -2.36 -7.56
N GLU A 55 -8.03 -2.55 -8.89
CA GLU A 55 -9.05 -1.91 -9.74
C GLU A 55 -10.47 -2.39 -9.41
N ASN A 56 -10.60 -3.58 -8.81
CA ASN A 56 -11.89 -4.18 -8.43
C ASN A 56 -12.36 -3.79 -7.01
N TYR A 57 -11.64 -2.92 -6.30
CA TYR A 57 -12.06 -2.42 -4.99
C TYR A 57 -13.03 -1.24 -5.16
N PRO A 58 -14.03 -1.10 -4.27
CA PRO A 58 -14.85 0.10 -4.20
C PRO A 58 -14.00 1.36 -4.00
N GLU A 59 -14.57 2.51 -4.36
CA GLU A 59 -13.84 3.77 -4.39
C GLU A 59 -13.18 4.12 -3.05
N ARG A 60 -13.91 4.02 -1.93
CA ARG A 60 -13.39 4.40 -0.61
C ARG A 60 -12.22 3.52 -0.15
N PRO A 61 -12.33 2.16 -0.10
CA PRO A 61 -11.18 1.30 0.14
C PRO A 61 -10.00 1.56 -0.82
N ARG A 62 -10.27 1.81 -2.11
CA ARG A 62 -9.21 2.07 -3.09
C ARG A 62 -8.45 3.37 -2.78
N LEU A 63 -9.14 4.42 -2.35
CA LEU A 63 -8.50 5.67 -1.92
C LEU A 63 -7.66 5.46 -0.65
N ALA A 64 -8.19 4.77 0.35
CA ALA A 64 -7.42 4.46 1.55
C ALA A 64 -6.19 3.58 1.25
N ILE A 65 -6.30 2.61 0.33
CA ILE A 65 -5.13 1.85 -0.15
C ILE A 65 -4.07 2.79 -0.74
N GLN A 66 -4.47 3.78 -1.54
CA GLN A 66 -3.53 4.74 -2.12
C GLN A 66 -2.87 5.60 -1.04
N GLU A 67 -3.63 6.06 -0.05
CA GLU A 67 -3.10 6.81 1.10
C GLU A 67 -2.10 5.98 1.91
N MET A 68 -2.43 4.72 2.19
CA MET A 68 -1.52 3.80 2.89
C MET A 68 -0.26 3.51 2.07
N ILE A 69 -0.37 3.39 0.73
CA ILE A 69 0.80 3.27 -0.14
C ILE A 69 1.70 4.50 -0.04
N VAL A 70 1.11 5.70 -0.08
CA VAL A 70 1.85 6.96 0.03
C VAL A 70 2.56 7.07 1.37
N LYS A 71 1.92 6.65 2.46
CA LYS A 71 2.45 6.80 3.83
C LYS A 71 3.41 5.68 4.25
N TYR A 72 3.11 4.43 3.89
CA TYR A 72 3.79 3.23 4.39
C TYR A 72 4.52 2.42 3.32
N GLY A 73 4.42 2.80 2.04
CA GLY A 73 5.01 2.07 0.93
C GLY A 73 4.14 0.93 0.41
N ALA A 74 4.72 0.05 -0.42
CA ALA A 74 3.96 -1.04 -1.04
C ALA A 74 3.40 -2.03 0.00
N PRO A 75 2.17 -2.54 -0.18
CA PRO A 75 1.62 -3.57 0.70
C PRO A 75 2.40 -4.89 0.59
N VAL A 76 2.38 -5.67 1.65
CA VAL A 76 3.00 -6.99 1.71
C VAL A 76 2.08 -8.04 1.09
N GLU A 77 0.77 -7.90 1.29
CA GLU A 77 -0.23 -8.83 0.79
C GLU A 77 -1.33 -8.07 0.03
N VAL A 78 -1.72 -8.62 -1.13
CA VAL A 78 -2.81 -8.11 -1.96
C VAL A 78 -3.65 -9.29 -2.42
N SER A 79 -4.93 -9.29 -2.04
CA SER A 79 -5.93 -10.28 -2.44
C SER A 79 -7.17 -9.62 -3.05
N SER A 80 -8.16 -10.42 -3.43
CA SER A 80 -9.45 -9.91 -3.91
C SER A 80 -10.28 -9.24 -2.82
N GLU A 81 -10.01 -9.55 -1.53
CA GLU A 81 -10.85 -9.12 -0.40
C GLU A 81 -10.12 -8.18 0.58
N SER A 82 -8.79 -8.20 0.62
CA SER A 82 -8.02 -7.28 1.46
C SER A 82 -6.61 -6.99 0.93
N VAL A 83 -6.09 -5.85 1.38
CA VAL A 83 -4.71 -5.38 1.21
C VAL A 83 -4.08 -5.17 2.58
N VAL A 84 -2.87 -5.69 2.80
CA VAL A 84 -2.25 -5.73 4.13
C VAL A 84 -0.81 -5.21 4.12
N TRP A 85 -0.50 -4.39 5.12
CA TRP A 85 0.86 -4.04 5.52
C TRP A 85 1.16 -4.67 6.87
N HIS A 86 2.38 -5.19 7.03
CA HIS A 86 2.87 -5.74 8.30
C HIS A 86 3.99 -4.88 8.84
N ASN A 87 3.97 -4.61 10.14
CA ASN A 87 5.00 -3.85 10.86
C ASN A 87 5.30 -2.48 10.22
N ALA A 88 4.25 -1.76 9.82
CA ALA A 88 4.34 -0.45 9.19
C ALA A 88 4.03 0.66 10.20
N GLY A 89 4.98 1.55 10.42
CA GLY A 89 4.87 2.60 11.45
C GLY A 89 4.70 2.01 12.86
N PRO A 90 3.77 2.53 13.69
CA PRO A 90 3.52 1.98 15.03
C PRO A 90 2.66 0.71 15.01
N TYR A 91 2.14 0.33 13.84
CA TYR A 91 1.16 -0.73 13.73
C TYR A 91 1.81 -2.08 13.47
N LYS A 92 1.32 -3.10 14.17
CA LYS A 92 1.63 -4.49 13.86
C LYS A 92 1.06 -4.88 12.50
N ARG A 93 -0.14 -4.41 12.19
CA ARG A 93 -0.83 -4.67 10.92
C ARG A 93 -1.74 -3.51 10.55
N ILE A 94 -1.71 -3.13 9.27
CA ILE A 94 -2.68 -2.24 8.65
C ILE A 94 -3.40 -3.08 7.59
N MET A 95 -4.72 -3.10 7.61
CA MET A 95 -5.52 -3.84 6.65
C MET A 95 -6.59 -2.95 6.06
N VAL A 96 -6.69 -2.92 4.73
CA VAL A 96 -7.86 -2.38 4.04
C VAL A 96 -8.68 -3.54 3.49
N THR A 97 -9.96 -3.61 3.84
CA THR A 97 -10.90 -4.62 3.32
C THR A 97 -11.71 -4.06 2.16
N LYS A 98 -12.08 -4.94 1.22
CA LYS A 98 -13.00 -4.62 0.14
C LYS A 98 -14.42 -4.36 0.64
N LYS A 99 -14.83 -5.09 1.68
CA LYS A 99 -16.12 -4.94 2.33
C LYS A 99 -16.13 -3.67 3.18
N GLU A 100 -17.15 -2.84 2.96
CA GLU A 100 -17.48 -1.68 3.80
C GLU A 100 -18.56 -2.08 4.82
N VAL A 101 -18.38 -1.71 6.09
CA VAL A 101 -19.35 -1.95 7.16
C VAL A 101 -19.82 -0.60 7.70
N PRO A 102 -21.13 -0.28 7.66
CA PRO A 102 -21.61 0.98 8.20
C PRO A 102 -21.43 1.02 9.72
N HIS A 103 -21.01 2.18 10.22
CA HIS A 103 -20.83 2.45 11.64
C HIS A 103 -21.26 3.88 11.98
N ASP A 104 -21.98 4.06 13.09
CA ASP A 104 -22.67 5.32 13.43
C ASP A 104 -21.97 6.17 14.51
N PHE A 105 -20.82 5.72 15.03
CA PHE A 105 -20.09 6.39 16.11
C PHE A 105 -18.64 6.66 15.69
N PRO A 106 -18.04 7.83 16.00
CA PRO A 106 -18.65 9.00 16.62
C PRO A 106 -19.60 9.77 15.70
N LEU A 107 -19.50 9.53 14.38
CA LEU A 107 -20.39 10.01 13.32
C LEU A 107 -20.59 8.88 12.30
N PRO A 108 -21.69 8.89 11.51
CA PRO A 108 -21.91 7.89 10.46
C PRO A 108 -20.78 7.84 9.42
N HIS A 109 -20.16 6.68 9.27
CA HIS A 109 -19.11 6.38 8.29
C HIS A 109 -19.09 4.89 7.90
N MET A 110 -18.11 4.49 7.10
CA MET A 110 -17.93 3.10 6.66
C MET A 110 -16.58 2.56 7.12
N ASP A 111 -16.60 1.50 7.91
CA ASP A 111 -15.41 0.77 8.32
C ASP A 111 -14.89 -0.09 7.17
N PHE A 112 -13.65 0.18 6.76
CA PHE A 112 -12.90 -0.67 5.83
C PHE A 112 -11.39 -0.61 6.05
N LEU A 113 -10.89 0.30 6.89
CA LEU A 113 -9.49 0.40 7.28
C LEU A 113 -9.33 -0.03 8.74
N GLU A 114 -8.46 -1.01 9.00
CA GLU A 114 -8.19 -1.55 10.33
C GLU A 114 -6.70 -1.38 10.68
N HIS A 115 -6.45 -0.76 11.83
CA HIS A 115 -5.12 -0.65 12.42
C HIS A 115 -5.02 -1.57 13.62
N THR A 116 -3.98 -2.39 13.68
CA THR A 116 -3.72 -3.32 14.77
C THR A 116 -2.40 -3.02 15.45
N VAL A 117 -2.41 -2.98 16.77
CA VAL A 117 -1.22 -2.84 17.63
C VAL A 117 -1.00 -4.09 18.47
N SER A 118 0.25 -4.32 18.85
CA SER A 118 0.59 -5.36 19.82
C SER A 118 0.34 -4.84 21.23
N TYR A 119 -0.89 -5.02 21.71
CA TYR A 119 -1.28 -4.60 23.06
C TYR A 119 -2.14 -5.66 23.74
N ASN A 120 -1.60 -6.25 24.81
CA ASN A 120 -2.33 -7.21 25.63
C ASN A 120 -3.15 -6.45 26.69
N VAL A 121 -4.36 -6.06 26.30
CA VAL A 121 -5.35 -5.38 27.15
C VAL A 121 -5.54 -6.13 28.47
N PRO A 122 -5.39 -5.50 29.65
CA PRO A 122 -5.72 -6.14 30.93
C PRO A 122 -7.17 -6.65 30.95
N THR A 123 -7.39 -7.86 31.46
CA THR A 123 -8.72 -8.52 31.39
C THR A 123 -9.80 -7.70 32.11
N ASP A 124 -9.45 -7.06 33.21
CA ASP A 124 -10.30 -6.16 33.99
C ASP A 124 -10.61 -4.83 33.30
N LYS A 125 -10.01 -4.57 32.12
CA LYS A 125 -10.20 -3.37 31.30
C LYS A 125 -10.91 -3.62 29.97
N VAL A 126 -11.22 -4.87 29.64
CA VAL A 126 -11.89 -5.21 28.38
C VAL A 126 -13.28 -4.58 28.32
N ASP A 127 -14.05 -4.66 29.40
CA ASP A 127 -15.41 -4.10 29.46
C ASP A 127 -15.38 -2.56 29.35
N ASP A 128 -14.41 -1.91 30.00
CA ASP A 128 -14.20 -0.45 29.91
C ASP A 128 -13.95 -0.01 28.45
N LEU A 129 -13.17 -0.78 27.69
CA LEU A 129 -12.83 -0.45 26.30
C LEU A 129 -14.00 -0.67 25.34
N VAL A 130 -14.73 -1.77 25.48
CA VAL A 130 -15.91 -2.05 24.65
C VAL A 130 -17.02 -1.04 24.92
N ALA A 131 -17.15 -0.57 26.17
CA ALA A 131 -18.08 0.51 26.52
C ALA A 131 -17.66 1.87 25.96
N PHE A 132 -16.36 2.09 25.73
CA PHE A 132 -15.82 3.33 25.20
C PHE A 132 -15.99 3.44 23.67
N ASP A 133 -15.61 2.41 22.93
CA ASP A 133 -15.67 2.40 21.47
C ASP A 133 -15.95 0.99 20.92
N ALA A 134 -17.07 0.84 20.22
CA ALA A 134 -17.52 -0.42 19.64
C ALA A 134 -16.76 -0.83 18.37
N SER A 135 -15.98 0.07 17.76
CA SER A 135 -15.09 -0.25 16.63
C SER A 135 -13.78 -0.91 17.05
N MET A 136 -13.51 -0.94 18.36
CA MET A 136 -12.33 -1.61 18.88
C MET A 136 -12.56 -3.11 18.99
N THR A 137 -11.54 -3.89 18.63
CA THR A 137 -11.51 -5.33 18.88
C THR A 137 -10.31 -5.71 19.73
N VAL A 138 -10.51 -6.65 20.64
CA VAL A 138 -9.47 -7.17 21.53
C VAL A 138 -9.30 -8.66 21.27
N ASN A 139 -8.10 -9.05 20.83
CA ASN A 139 -7.71 -10.45 20.68
C ASN A 139 -6.71 -10.82 21.77
N LYS A 140 -7.23 -11.37 22.88
CA LYS A 140 -6.45 -11.75 24.06
C LYS A 140 -5.42 -12.85 23.78
N THR A 141 -5.73 -13.79 22.89
CA THR A 141 -4.81 -14.88 22.55
C THR A 141 -3.63 -14.39 21.74
N ALA A 142 -3.86 -13.50 20.77
CA ALA A 142 -2.80 -12.91 19.95
C ALA A 142 -2.06 -11.76 20.67
N GLY A 143 -2.61 -11.23 21.77
CA GLY A 143 -2.10 -10.03 22.43
C GLY A 143 -2.25 -8.79 21.55
N GLU A 144 -3.35 -8.70 20.81
CA GLU A 144 -3.62 -7.64 19.83
C GLU A 144 -4.85 -6.83 20.21
N MET A 145 -4.79 -5.55 19.86
CA MET A 145 -5.93 -4.64 19.86
C MET A 145 -5.98 -3.97 18.51
N SER A 146 -7.19 -3.82 17.96
CA SER A 146 -7.40 -3.16 16.68
C SER A 146 -8.53 -2.15 16.76
N ALA A 147 -8.48 -1.14 15.89
CA ALA A 147 -9.56 -0.20 15.67
C ALA A 147 -9.86 -0.09 14.17
N ARG A 148 -11.14 0.04 13.82
CA ARG A 148 -11.62 0.22 12.44
C ARG A 148 -12.17 1.62 12.23
N CYS A 149 -12.00 2.13 11.01
CA CYS A 149 -12.45 3.44 10.59
C CYS A 149 -12.56 3.51 9.05
N ASP A 150 -12.98 4.66 8.53
CA ASP A 150 -12.88 5.04 7.12
C ASP A 150 -11.51 5.68 6.77
N LEU A 151 -10.86 6.30 7.75
CA LEU A 151 -9.61 7.06 7.60
C LEU A 151 -8.59 6.73 8.70
N GLU A 152 -7.31 6.96 8.43
CA GLU A 152 -6.30 6.96 9.50
C GLU A 152 -6.35 8.28 10.29
N GLY A 153 -6.38 8.19 11.62
CA GLY A 153 -6.35 9.36 12.50
C GLY A 153 -5.11 10.25 12.29
N HIS A 154 -5.31 11.56 12.32
CA HIS A 154 -4.27 12.58 12.16
C HIS A 154 -3.65 13.02 13.49
#